data_AF-A0A097ELY3-F1
#
_entry.id   AF-A0A097ELY3-F1
#
_cell.length_a   1.000
_cell.length_b   1.000
_cell.length_c   1.000
_cell.angle_alpha   90.00
_cell.angle_beta   90.00
_cell.angle_gamma   90.00
#
_symmetry.space_group_name_H-M   'P 1'
#
loop_
_entity.id
_entity.type
_entity.pdbx_description
1 polymer ?
#
loop_
_entity_poly.entity_id
_entity_poly.type
_entity_poly.pdbx_seq_one_letter_code
_entity_poly.pdbx_strand_id
1 'polypeptide(L)'
;MSMINNVFRLLLLIILISVYSVSFASYESRTKKIDQLIETKMKTIKSSEKLDIPEYKGDTLTFERLSKIRNVFNIDHLLPFEKRKPIVKSEPEKKVVKLKPIVVPKELQIIMKQKSTKLQQYPISSFKFKGVVYQNEQRWGVVENSMEKNPLYLKEGMLIGRDYGQVSDITKEGIVVNEWKKNTQKRVWEKIQTVIH
;
A
#
# COMPACT_ATOMS: atom_id res chain seq x y z
N MET A 1 -63.96 -2.04 -10.63
CA MET A 1 -62.61 -1.42 -10.61
C MET A 1 -61.50 -2.29 -10.00
N SER A 2 -61.77 -3.25 -9.09
CA SER A 2 -60.72 -4.02 -8.39
C SER A 2 -59.99 -5.07 -9.26
N MET A 3 -60.72 -5.76 -10.15
CA MET A 3 -60.17 -6.88 -10.93
C MET A 3 -59.11 -6.46 -11.96
N ILE A 4 -59.30 -5.31 -12.61
CA ILE A 4 -58.38 -4.75 -13.62
C ILE A 4 -57.01 -4.40 -13.01
N ASN A 5 -57.00 -3.92 -11.77
CA ASN A 5 -55.77 -3.53 -11.09
C ASN A 5 -54.91 -4.75 -10.69
N ASN A 6 -55.55 -5.88 -10.39
CA ASN A 6 -54.86 -7.14 -10.08
C ASN A 6 -54.28 -7.80 -11.34
N VAL A 7 -54.98 -7.73 -12.48
CA VAL A 7 -54.46 -8.22 -13.77
C VAL A 7 -53.24 -7.41 -14.22
N PHE A 8 -53.28 -6.07 -14.05
CA PHE A 8 -52.14 -5.21 -14.39
C PHE A 8 -50.90 -5.48 -13.52
N ARG A 9 -51.09 -5.70 -12.21
CA ARG A 9 -49.99 -6.07 -11.29
C ARG A 9 -49.36 -7.41 -11.66
N LEU A 10 -50.17 -8.39 -12.06
CA LEU A 10 -49.69 -9.71 -12.46
C LEU A 10 -48.87 -9.65 -13.76
N LEU A 11 -49.32 -8.83 -14.72
CA LEU A 11 -48.62 -8.61 -15.98
C LEU A 11 -47.26 -7.90 -15.75
N LEU A 12 -47.21 -6.92 -14.84
CA LEU A 12 -45.97 -6.22 -14.48
C LEU A 12 -44.97 -7.15 -13.79
N LEU A 13 -45.45 -8.08 -12.96
CA LEU A 13 -44.62 -9.08 -12.30
C LEU A 13 -44.01 -10.09 -13.28
N ILE A 14 -44.77 -10.51 -14.30
CA ILE A 14 -44.26 -11.39 -15.38
C ILE A 14 -43.17 -10.68 -16.18
N ILE A 15 -43.36 -9.39 -16.51
CA ILE A 15 -42.35 -8.59 -17.22
C ILE A 15 -41.06 -8.50 -16.39
N LEU A 16 -41.17 -8.20 -15.09
CA LEU A 16 -40.01 -8.13 -14.19
C LEU A 16 -39.22 -9.45 -14.13
N ILE A 17 -39.90 -10.59 -14.06
CA ILE A 17 -39.26 -11.91 -14.04
C ILE A 17 -38.53 -12.18 -15.36
N SER A 18 -39.14 -11.82 -16.50
CA SER A 18 -38.52 -12.01 -17.82
C SER A 18 -37.27 -11.14 -18.04
N VAL A 19 -37.27 -9.91 -17.52
CA VAL A 19 -36.11 -9.01 -17.64
C VAL A 19 -34.96 -9.46 -16.72
N TYR A 20 -35.29 -10.00 -15.54
CA TYR A 20 -34.29 -10.55 -14.62
C TYR A 20 -33.57 -11.76 -15.20
N SER A 21 -34.29 -12.70 -15.83
CA SER A 21 -33.70 -13.91 -16.42
C SER A 21 -32.76 -13.59 -17.58
N VAL A 22 -33.12 -12.65 -18.47
CA VAL A 22 -32.27 -12.21 -19.59
C VAL A 22 -31.00 -11.51 -19.09
N SER A 23 -31.13 -10.68 -18.05
CA SER A 23 -29.99 -9.97 -17.45
C SER A 23 -29.01 -10.92 -16.77
N PHE A 24 -29.53 -11.96 -16.10
CA PHE A 24 -28.71 -12.99 -15.44
C PHE A 24 -27.97 -13.86 -16.47
N ALA A 25 -28.63 -14.29 -17.55
CA ALA A 25 -28.00 -15.03 -18.64
C ALA A 25 -26.91 -14.21 -19.35
N SER A 26 -27.15 -12.91 -19.56
CA SER A 26 -26.11 -12.02 -20.11
C SER A 26 -24.92 -11.87 -19.17
N TYR A 27 -25.12 -11.85 -17.86
CA TYR A 27 -24.03 -11.75 -16.89
C TYR A 27 -23.16 -13.01 -16.90
N GLU A 28 -23.77 -14.21 -16.87
CA GLU A 28 -23.06 -15.48 -16.91
C GLU A 28 -22.23 -15.66 -18.20
N SER A 29 -22.75 -15.19 -19.34
CA SER A 29 -22.01 -15.22 -20.61
C SER A 29 -20.77 -14.29 -20.59
N ARG A 30 -20.85 -13.15 -19.90
CA ARG A 30 -19.74 -12.20 -19.77
C ARG A 30 -18.66 -12.72 -18.82
N THR A 31 -19.04 -13.35 -17.71
CA THR A 31 -18.07 -13.94 -16.77
C THR A 31 -17.31 -15.10 -17.42
N LYS A 32 -18.00 -16.02 -18.11
CA LYS A 32 -17.34 -17.12 -18.86
C LYS A 32 -16.35 -16.61 -19.91
N LYS A 33 -16.67 -15.51 -20.59
CA LYS A 33 -15.77 -14.88 -21.56
C LYS A 33 -14.52 -14.27 -20.89
N ILE A 34 -14.67 -13.69 -19.70
CA ILE A 34 -13.57 -13.16 -18.92
C ILE A 34 -12.67 -14.29 -18.43
N ASP A 35 -13.25 -15.38 -17.92
CA ASP A 35 -12.51 -16.56 -17.46
C ASP A 35 -11.69 -17.19 -18.59
N GLN A 36 -12.28 -17.34 -19.79
CA GLN A 36 -11.56 -17.80 -20.98
C GLN A 36 -10.41 -16.89 -21.37
N LEU A 37 -10.56 -15.56 -21.25
CA LEU A 37 -9.50 -14.60 -21.56
C LEU A 37 -8.35 -14.65 -20.53
N ILE A 38 -8.65 -14.94 -19.27
CA ILE A 38 -7.65 -15.15 -18.22
C ILE A 38 -6.88 -16.45 -18.51
N GLU A 39 -7.58 -17.54 -18.79
CA GLU A 39 -6.94 -18.83 -19.11
C GLU A 39 -6.07 -18.76 -20.38
N THR A 40 -6.54 -18.13 -21.46
CA THR A 40 -5.73 -17.99 -22.69
C THR A 40 -4.53 -17.07 -22.53
N LYS A 41 -4.61 -16.05 -21.65
CA LYS A 41 -3.47 -15.16 -21.37
C LYS A 41 -2.49 -15.73 -20.34
N MET A 42 -2.90 -16.68 -19.50
CA MET A 42 -2.01 -17.45 -18.64
C MET A 42 -1.26 -18.54 -19.43
N LYS A 43 -0.51 -18.14 -20.47
CA LYS A 43 0.62 -18.96 -20.93
C LYS A 43 1.68 -18.93 -19.84
N THR A 44 1.57 -19.87 -18.90
CA THR A 44 2.64 -20.15 -17.94
C THR A 44 3.81 -20.74 -18.72
N ILE A 45 4.76 -19.89 -19.10
CA ILE A 45 6.08 -20.34 -19.52
C ILE A 45 6.75 -20.87 -18.25
N LYS A 46 6.48 -22.13 -17.92
CA LYS A 46 7.25 -22.85 -16.91
C LYS A 46 8.65 -22.98 -17.48
N SER A 47 9.59 -22.20 -16.97
CA SER A 47 11.01 -22.40 -17.27
C SER A 47 11.36 -23.82 -16.84
N SER A 48 11.68 -24.67 -17.80
CA SER A 48 12.18 -26.03 -17.61
C SER A 48 13.70 -26.07 -17.44
N GLU A 49 14.34 -24.90 -17.40
CA GLU A 49 15.76 -24.77 -17.15
C GLU A 49 16.01 -25.09 -15.66
N LYS A 50 16.34 -26.37 -15.40
CA LYS A 50 16.99 -26.75 -14.16
C LYS A 50 18.29 -25.96 -14.11
N LEU A 51 18.37 -25.00 -13.19
CA LEU A 51 19.64 -24.42 -12.80
C LEU A 51 20.47 -25.58 -12.21
N ASP A 52 21.39 -26.12 -13.00
CA ASP A 52 22.38 -27.08 -12.52
C ASP A 52 23.35 -26.33 -11.62
N ILE A 53 22.96 -26.19 -10.36
CA ILE A 53 23.85 -25.70 -9.30
C ILE A 53 24.85 -26.83 -9.09
N PRO A 54 26.13 -26.66 -9.43
CA PRO A 54 27.12 -27.71 -9.22
C PRO A 54 27.13 -28.06 -7.73
N GLU A 55 26.90 -29.34 -7.43
CA GLU A 55 26.96 -29.85 -6.06
C GLU A 55 28.42 -29.75 -5.60
N TYR A 56 28.71 -28.75 -4.76
CA TYR A 56 30.07 -28.45 -4.34
C TYR A 56 30.57 -29.56 -3.40
N LYS A 57 31.27 -30.55 -3.94
CA LYS A 57 31.92 -31.66 -3.21
C LYS A 57 33.25 -31.25 -2.55
N GLY A 58 33.36 -30.02 -2.08
CA GLY A 58 34.55 -29.56 -1.38
C GLY A 58 34.43 -29.86 0.12
N ASP A 59 35.43 -30.57 0.64
CA ASP A 59 35.59 -30.93 2.04
C ASP A 59 35.33 -29.71 2.95
N THR A 60 34.37 -29.77 3.88
CA THR A 60 34.04 -28.65 4.78
C THR A 60 35.27 -28.16 5.56
N LEU A 61 36.23 -29.05 5.79
CA LEU A 61 37.54 -28.80 6.39
C LEU A 61 38.42 -27.87 5.55
N THR A 62 38.29 -27.84 4.23
CA THR A 62 39.06 -26.95 3.36
C THR A 62 38.56 -25.51 3.44
N PHE A 63 37.26 -25.27 3.58
CA PHE A 63 36.74 -23.91 3.80
C PHE A 63 37.13 -23.36 5.17
N GLU A 64 37.11 -24.18 6.23
CA GLU A 64 37.56 -23.75 7.55
C GLU A 64 39.08 -23.45 7.57
N ARG A 65 39.88 -24.29 6.88
CA ARG A 65 41.31 -24.02 6.70
C ARG A 65 41.56 -22.75 5.89
N LEU A 66 40.84 -22.55 4.78
CA LEU A 66 40.98 -21.36 3.93
C LEU A 66 40.47 -20.08 4.64
N SER A 67 39.41 -20.16 5.45
CA SER A 67 38.96 -19.04 6.27
C SER A 67 39.96 -18.69 7.37
N LYS A 68 40.65 -19.70 7.95
CA LYS A 68 41.76 -19.50 8.90
C LYS A 68 43.02 -18.91 8.23
N ILE A 69 43.27 -19.22 6.96
CA ILE A 69 44.41 -18.70 6.18
C ILE A 69 44.26 -17.21 5.81
N ARG A 70 43.09 -16.60 5.94
CA ARG A 70 42.95 -15.14 5.72
C ARG A 70 43.70 -14.27 6.75
N ASN A 71 44.27 -14.88 7.80
CA ASN A 71 44.94 -14.17 8.87
C ASN A 71 46.43 -14.58 9.07
N VAL A 72 47.09 -15.17 8.07
CA VAL A 72 48.54 -15.45 8.12
C VAL A 72 49.41 -14.32 7.55
N PHE A 73 48.80 -13.32 6.91
CA PHE A 73 49.48 -12.10 6.44
C PHE A 73 49.23 -10.88 7.32
N ASN A 74 48.55 -11.02 8.48
CA ASN A 74 48.66 -10.01 9.52
C ASN A 74 49.99 -10.21 10.26
N ILE A 75 51.06 -10.15 9.48
CA ILE A 75 52.43 -10.14 9.95
C ILE A 75 52.66 -8.69 10.38
N ASP A 76 52.17 -8.35 11.55
CA ASP A 76 52.75 -7.27 12.35
C ASP A 76 54.15 -7.76 12.79
N HIS A 77 55.08 -7.88 11.84
CA HIS A 77 56.50 -8.10 12.15
C HIS A 77 57.02 -6.82 12.79
N LEU A 78 56.92 -6.76 14.11
CA LEU A 78 57.42 -5.66 14.91
C LEU A 78 58.78 -6.05 15.46
N LEU A 79 59.76 -5.20 15.19
CA LEU A 79 61.08 -5.31 15.79
C LEU A 79 60.96 -5.08 17.31
N PRO A 80 61.52 -5.95 18.18
CA PRO A 80 61.27 -5.93 19.63
C PRO A 80 61.85 -4.73 20.39
N PHE A 81 62.49 -3.78 19.70
CA PHE A 81 63.23 -2.66 20.28
C PHE A 81 62.61 -1.28 20.01
N GLU A 82 61.56 -1.18 19.17
CA GLU A 82 60.88 0.11 18.98
C GLU A 82 59.85 0.37 20.08
N LYS A 83 60.14 1.35 20.95
CA LYS A 83 59.17 1.87 21.92
C LYS A 83 58.06 2.61 21.17
N ARG A 84 56.85 2.06 21.20
CA ARG A 84 55.68 2.67 20.56
C ARG A 84 55.32 3.98 21.25
N LYS A 85 55.12 5.05 20.47
CA LYS A 85 54.24 6.14 20.90
C LYS A 85 52.81 5.60 20.87
N PRO A 86 51.95 5.89 21.87
CA PRO A 86 50.56 5.46 21.83
C PRO A 86 49.94 6.00 20.54
N ILE A 87 49.52 5.08 19.66
CA ILE A 87 48.68 5.43 18.53
C ILE A 87 47.36 5.87 19.16
N VAL A 88 47.22 7.19 19.37
CA VAL A 88 45.92 7.78 19.63
C VAL A 88 45.07 7.35 18.46
N LYS A 89 44.13 6.43 18.69
CA LYS A 89 43.06 6.14 17.75
C LYS A 89 42.20 7.41 17.69
N SER A 90 42.70 8.45 17.02
CA SER A 90 41.83 9.44 16.42
C SER A 90 41.12 8.67 15.33
N GLU A 91 40.06 7.94 15.70
CA GLU A 91 39.00 7.68 14.73
C GLU A 91 38.79 9.03 14.06
N PRO A 92 39.01 9.16 12.74
CA PRO A 92 38.78 10.42 12.08
C PRO A 92 37.35 10.77 12.46
N GLU A 93 37.15 11.87 13.19
CA GLU A 93 35.83 12.35 13.57
C GLU A 93 35.01 12.27 12.30
N LYS A 94 34.14 11.26 12.21
CA LYS A 94 33.32 11.07 11.03
C LYS A 94 32.55 12.37 10.97
N LYS A 95 32.89 13.26 10.04
CA LYS A 95 32.14 14.48 9.79
C LYS A 95 30.75 14.01 9.42
N VAL A 96 29.88 13.87 10.42
CA VAL A 96 28.50 13.51 10.23
C VAL A 96 27.92 14.71 9.52
N VAL A 97 27.85 14.62 8.19
CA VAL A 97 27.29 15.67 7.35
C VAL A 97 25.85 15.81 7.79
N LYS A 98 25.56 16.85 8.58
CA LYS A 98 24.21 17.17 9.03
C LYS A 98 23.43 17.55 7.78
N LEU A 99 22.68 16.58 7.28
CA LEU A 99 21.79 16.76 6.15
C LEU A 99 20.81 17.89 6.47
N LYS A 100 20.63 18.85 5.55
CA LYS A 100 19.59 19.88 5.65
C LYS A 100 18.25 19.23 6.05
N PRO A 101 17.55 19.77 7.05
CA PRO A 101 16.30 19.21 7.53
C PRO A 101 15.24 19.22 6.41
N ILE A 102 14.32 18.25 6.47
CA ILE A 102 13.18 18.17 5.54
C ILE A 102 12.27 19.36 5.83
N VAL A 103 11.97 20.16 4.80
CA VAL A 103 11.12 21.34 4.92
C VAL A 103 9.66 20.87 5.03
N VAL A 104 9.00 21.24 6.12
CA VAL A 104 7.58 20.94 6.36
C VAL A 104 6.75 22.19 5.98
N PRO A 105 5.84 22.10 5.00
CA PRO A 105 4.96 23.19 4.61
C PRO A 105 4.11 23.71 5.80
N LYS A 106 3.79 25.01 5.82
CA LYS A 106 3.00 25.63 6.90
C LYS A 106 1.62 24.97 7.09
N GLU A 107 0.96 24.60 5.99
CA GLU A 107 -0.33 23.89 6.02
C GLU A 107 -0.25 22.58 6.79
N LEU A 108 0.76 21.76 6.48
CA LEU A 108 1.00 20.49 7.16
C LEU A 108 1.34 20.70 8.64
N GLN A 109 2.07 21.76 9.00
CA GLN A 109 2.35 22.07 10.40
C GLN A 109 1.09 22.34 11.22
N ILE A 110 0.07 22.96 10.63
CA ILE A 110 -1.22 23.19 11.30
C ILE A 110 -1.92 21.85 11.54
N ILE A 111 -1.96 20.98 10.53
CA ILE A 111 -2.58 19.66 10.61
C ILE A 111 -1.86 18.77 11.64
N MET A 112 -0.52 18.81 11.68
CA MET A 112 0.29 18.04 12.64
C MET A 112 0.07 18.46 14.10
N LYS A 113 -0.34 19.72 14.35
CA LYS A 113 -0.65 20.21 15.69
C LYS A 113 -2.05 19.82 16.16
N GLN A 114 -2.94 19.42 15.25
CA GLN A 114 -4.28 18.97 15.60
C GLN A 114 -4.24 17.59 16.27
N LYS A 115 -5.20 17.33 17.16
CA LYS A 115 -5.33 16.03 17.82
C LYS A 115 -5.59 14.94 16.79
N SER A 116 -4.86 13.84 16.90
CA SER A 116 -5.02 12.73 15.96
C SER A 116 -6.39 12.06 16.08
N THR A 117 -7.00 11.78 14.93
CA THR A 117 -8.28 11.08 14.82
C THR A 117 -8.02 9.57 14.73
N LYS A 118 -8.95 8.72 15.21
CA LYS A 118 -8.84 7.25 15.11
C LYS A 118 -8.55 6.77 13.68
N LEU A 119 -9.13 7.44 12.70
CA LEU A 119 -8.99 7.17 11.27
C LEU A 119 -7.57 7.41 10.71
N GLN A 120 -6.72 8.14 11.43
CA GLN A 120 -5.33 8.37 11.03
C GLN A 120 -4.38 7.23 11.42
N GLN A 121 -4.86 6.26 12.20
CA GLN A 121 -4.05 5.09 12.57
C GLN A 121 -3.91 4.10 11.40
N TYR A 122 -4.85 4.17 10.45
CA TYR A 122 -4.95 3.26 9.32
C TYR A 122 -4.33 3.88 8.07
N PRO A 123 -3.68 3.08 7.21
CA PRO A 123 -3.22 3.56 5.91
C PRO A 123 -4.42 3.83 4.99
N ILE A 124 -4.30 4.76 4.03
CA ILE A 124 -5.43 5.05 3.13
C ILE A 124 -5.80 3.85 2.27
N SER A 125 -4.83 3.04 1.89
CA SER A 125 -5.02 1.81 1.12
C SER A 125 -5.86 0.74 1.83
N SER A 126 -6.09 0.84 3.15
CA SER A 126 -6.94 -0.12 3.85
C SER A 126 -8.42 0.23 3.78
N PHE A 127 -8.76 1.46 3.39
CA PHE A 127 -10.15 1.86 3.21
C PHE A 127 -10.67 1.38 1.86
N LYS A 128 -11.86 0.80 1.88
CA LYS A 128 -12.65 0.44 0.69
C LYS A 128 -13.92 1.25 0.71
N PHE A 129 -14.21 1.95 -0.38
CA PHE A 129 -15.44 2.71 -0.47
C PHE A 129 -16.62 1.76 -0.69
N LYS A 130 -17.74 2.07 -0.01
CA LYS A 130 -18.98 1.29 -0.10
C LYS A 130 -20.13 2.09 -0.68
N GLY A 131 -20.12 3.40 -0.50
CA GLY A 131 -21.16 4.28 -1.02
C GLY A 131 -21.21 5.62 -0.31
N VAL A 132 -22.26 6.37 -0.61
CA VAL A 132 -22.52 7.68 -0.03
C VAL A 132 -23.88 7.67 0.65
N VAL A 133 -23.94 8.24 1.85
CA VAL A 133 -25.17 8.49 2.59
C VAL A 133 -25.40 10.00 2.61
N TYR A 134 -26.64 10.40 2.39
CA TYR A 134 -27.06 11.80 2.45
C TYR A 134 -27.88 12.00 3.73
N GLN A 135 -27.43 12.89 4.60
CA GLN A 135 -28.13 13.22 5.84
C GLN A 135 -28.03 14.73 6.10
N ASN A 136 -29.17 15.39 6.32
CA ASN A 136 -29.25 16.82 6.66
C ASN A 136 -28.45 17.71 5.69
N GLU A 137 -28.63 17.51 4.39
CA GLU A 137 -27.90 18.21 3.30
C GLU A 137 -26.38 17.96 3.26
N GLN A 138 -25.84 17.13 4.17
CA GLN A 138 -24.44 16.74 4.20
C GLN A 138 -24.26 15.37 3.53
N ARG A 139 -23.21 15.28 2.72
CA ARG A 139 -22.76 14.01 2.12
C ARG A 139 -21.78 13.32 3.05
N TRP A 140 -22.03 12.04 3.29
CA TRP A 140 -21.19 11.18 4.09
C TRP A 140 -20.69 10.03 3.23
N GLY A 141 -19.38 9.87 3.14
CA GLY A 141 -18.74 8.75 2.46
C GLY A 141 -18.67 7.57 3.42
N VAL A 142 -19.15 6.41 3.00
CA VAL A 142 -19.08 5.18 3.78
C VAL A 142 -17.88 4.38 3.31
N VAL A 143 -16.95 4.12 4.23
CA VAL A 143 -15.78 3.29 3.99
C VAL A 143 -15.73 2.13 4.96
N GLU A 144 -15.30 0.98 4.48
CA GLU A 144 -14.93 -0.15 5.31
C GLU A 144 -13.41 -0.24 5.41
N ASN A 145 -12.93 -0.66 6.57
CA ASN A 145 -11.52 -0.97 6.77
C ASN A 145 -11.41 -2.45 7.16
N SER A 146 -10.46 -3.18 6.58
CA SER A 146 -10.20 -4.57 6.97
C SER A 146 -9.92 -4.76 8.46
N MET A 147 -9.47 -3.72 9.16
CA MET A 147 -9.16 -3.75 10.60
C MET A 147 -10.35 -3.40 11.51
N GLU A 148 -11.40 -2.76 11.00
CA GLU A 148 -12.59 -2.40 11.79
C GLU A 148 -13.83 -3.11 11.24
N LYS A 149 -14.59 -3.73 12.13
CA LYS A 149 -15.79 -4.48 11.73
C LYS A 149 -16.96 -3.59 11.30
N ASN A 150 -16.96 -2.33 11.73
CA ASN A 150 -18.04 -1.39 11.50
C ASN A 150 -17.72 -0.45 10.33
N PRO A 151 -18.73 -0.07 9.52
CA PRO A 151 -18.55 0.94 8.50
C PRO A 151 -18.22 2.29 9.16
N LEU A 152 -17.28 3.00 8.55
CA LEU A 152 -16.81 4.31 8.98
C LEU A 152 -17.44 5.38 8.08
N TYR A 153 -17.88 6.46 8.70
CA TYR A 153 -18.51 7.58 8.01
C TYR A 153 -17.53 8.75 7.94
N LEU A 154 -17.23 9.16 6.72
CA LEU A 154 -16.32 10.26 6.40
C LEU A 154 -17.12 11.47 5.93
N LYS A 155 -16.69 12.65 6.36
CA LYS A 155 -17.20 13.94 5.88
C LYS A 155 -16.09 14.74 5.24
N GLU A 156 -16.46 15.71 4.42
CA GLU A 156 -15.53 16.68 3.85
C GLU A 156 -14.72 17.39 4.96
N GLY A 157 -13.43 17.59 4.71
CA GLY A 157 -12.48 18.20 5.64
C GLY A 157 -11.97 17.28 6.76
N MET A 158 -12.47 16.04 6.87
CA MET A 158 -12.00 15.09 7.88
C MET A 158 -10.59 14.56 7.56
N LEU A 159 -9.78 14.35 8.60
CA LEU A 159 -8.45 13.79 8.47
C LEU A 159 -8.46 12.26 8.61
N ILE A 160 -7.86 11.59 7.64
CA ILE A 160 -7.75 10.14 7.52
C ILE A 160 -6.35 9.75 7.08
N GLY A 161 -5.96 8.50 7.28
CA GLY A 161 -4.64 8.05 6.82
C GLY A 161 -3.49 8.45 7.75
N ARG A 162 -2.43 7.64 7.74
CA ARG A 162 -1.18 7.94 8.47
C ARG A 162 -0.45 9.16 7.93
N ASP A 163 -0.64 9.44 6.65
CA ASP A 163 0.05 10.49 5.89
C ASP A 163 -0.77 11.79 5.82
N TYR A 164 -1.56 12.07 6.87
CA TYR A 164 -2.36 13.29 7.02
C TYR A 164 -3.30 13.58 5.84
N GLY A 165 -3.96 12.54 5.33
CA GLY A 165 -4.96 12.67 4.26
C GLY A 165 -6.15 13.51 4.68
N GLN A 166 -6.54 14.49 3.87
CA GLN A 166 -7.73 15.29 4.09
C GLN A 166 -8.78 14.98 3.02
N VAL A 167 -9.98 14.61 3.46
CA VAL A 167 -11.13 14.40 2.56
C VAL A 167 -11.48 15.73 1.90
N SER A 168 -11.40 15.77 0.57
CA SER A 168 -11.64 16.98 -0.21
C SER A 168 -13.03 17.00 -0.83
N ASP A 169 -13.47 15.86 -1.37
CA ASP A 169 -14.81 15.72 -1.96
C ASP A 169 -15.29 14.26 -1.86
N ILE A 170 -16.60 14.09 -1.86
CA ILE A 170 -17.29 12.80 -1.77
C ILE A 170 -18.21 12.66 -2.99
N THR A 171 -17.78 11.81 -3.92
CA THR A 171 -18.49 11.51 -5.16
C THR A 171 -19.25 10.19 -5.05
N LYS A 172 -20.14 9.92 -6.01
CA LYS A 172 -20.89 8.65 -6.06
C LYS A 172 -19.98 7.43 -6.29
N GLU A 173 -18.83 7.64 -6.91
CA GLU A 173 -17.90 6.58 -7.33
C GLU A 173 -16.73 6.40 -6.36
N GLY A 174 -16.51 7.35 -5.46
CA GLY A 174 -15.39 7.29 -4.54
C GLY A 174 -15.17 8.58 -3.76
N ILE A 175 -14.20 8.53 -2.85
CA ILE A 175 -13.82 9.65 -1.99
C ILE A 175 -12.48 10.21 -2.45
N VAL A 176 -12.44 11.52 -2.69
CA VAL A 176 -11.23 12.23 -3.09
C VAL A 176 -10.50 12.70 -1.83
N VAL A 177 -9.25 12.29 -1.69
CA VAL A 177 -8.44 12.56 -0.51
C VAL A 177 -7.12 13.18 -0.92
N ASN A 178 -6.70 14.22 -0.22
CA ASN A 178 -5.40 14.84 -0.42
C ASN A 178 -4.44 14.40 0.69
N GLU A 179 -3.48 13.53 0.36
CA GLU A 179 -2.44 13.02 1.24
C GLU A 179 -1.15 13.83 1.16
N TRP A 180 -0.38 13.82 2.25
CA TRP A 180 0.96 14.40 2.27
C TRP A 180 2.01 13.30 2.21
N LYS A 181 2.80 13.26 1.13
CA LYS A 181 3.88 12.29 0.97
C LYS A 181 5.25 12.93 1.13
N LYS A 182 6.13 12.27 1.86
CA LYS A 182 7.54 12.69 1.99
C LYS A 182 8.27 12.41 0.67
N ASN A 183 8.74 13.45 0.00
CA ASN A 183 9.68 13.31 -1.11
C ASN A 183 11.12 13.39 -0.58
N THR A 184 11.81 12.25 -0.55
CA THR A 184 13.18 12.13 -0.02
C THR A 184 14.23 12.82 -0.91
N GLN A 185 13.97 12.94 -2.21
CA GLN A 185 14.87 13.58 -3.17
C GLN A 185 14.85 15.10 -3.02
N LYS A 186 13.65 15.69 -3.00
CA LYS A 186 13.49 17.15 -2.82
C LYS A 186 13.57 17.58 -1.36
N ARG A 187 13.46 16.65 -0.41
CA ARG A 187 13.36 16.91 1.05
C ARG A 187 12.22 17.85 1.41
N VAL A 188 11.10 17.70 0.72
CA VAL A 188 9.87 18.46 0.93
C VAL A 188 8.70 17.48 1.02
N TRP A 189 7.69 17.83 1.80
CA TRP A 189 6.41 17.14 1.77
C TRP A 189 5.56 17.65 0.60
N GLU A 190 5.13 16.74 -0.26
CA GLU A 190 4.30 17.06 -1.42
C GLU A 190 2.87 16.55 -1.18
N LYS A 191 1.89 17.33 -1.62
CA LYS A 191 0.47 16.98 -1.55
C LYS A 191 0.11 16.15 -2.77
N ILE A 192 -0.45 14.96 -2.55
CA ILE A 192 -0.85 14.01 -3.59
C ILE A 192 -2.35 13.75 -3.45
N GLN A 193 -3.05 13.76 -4.57
CA GLN A 193 -4.47 13.42 -4.61
C GLN A 193 -4.62 11.91 -4.84
N THR A 194 -5.32 11.26 -3.92
CA THR A 194 -5.65 9.83 -3.94
C THR A 194 -7.17 9.68 -3.96
N VAL A 195 -7.68 8.74 -4.75
CA VAL A 195 -9.11 8.41 -4.80
C VAL A 195 -9.31 7.04 -4.17
N ILE A 196 -10.25 6.96 -3.21
CA ILE A 196 -10.68 5.69 -2.61
C ILE A 196 -11.87 5.17 -3.39
N HIS A 197 -11.74 3.96 -3.92
CA HIS A 197 -12.78 3.21 -4.64
C HIS A 197 -13.36 2.07 -3.82
#